data_AF-A0ABD5X8W2-F1
#
_entry.id   AF-A0ABD5X8W2-F1
#
_cell.length_a   1.000
_cell.length_b   1.000
_cell.length_c   1.000
_cell.angle_alpha   90.00
_cell.angle_beta   90.00
_cell.angle_gamma   90.00
#
_symmetry.space_group_name_H-M   'P 1'
#
loop_
_entity.id
_entity.type
_entity.pdbx_description
1 polymer ?
#
loop_
_entity_poly.entity_id
_entity_poly.type
_entity_poly.pdbx_seq_one_letter_code
_entity_poly.pdbx_strand_id
1 'polypeptide(L)'
;MSEYSIEKFVHDTIDTDEQIDDDTNLIESGLLDSLDFLKLISAIEAEYGITVDFDEIDPNELTRFDNLVSSCERLVTEKSEVKTKKVSSSEDIAEIIFIGNGRPMRKVLSEVEDRPEIQFTELYTDESSDSEIVQYANSLDIEVQNTQNLLSSGPDYFSSPPDYIFNVNSTVIFPEELLTEPKEGCVNLHPGRLPEYAGLHTHQWALINDEEEFGATLHWMTKEIDAGDIIYRETFPIEEDDNGLKLFLRSIDSGTELVKRALKQIEKNEKLPSQPQDTSRRRVYRSKDIPDGEIDWSLKTREVYNFVRAADYGPFQSPTYDPYTQIDGTEVIMRNVKTANIDGLPPGQIRILRGSLYIGTGDGAVEIIKTEINGNSMAGTDVTNKLKLESGMEI
;
A
#
# COMPACT_ATOMS: atom_id res chain seq x y z
N MET A 1 12.75 -5.03 27.30
CA MET A 1 12.39 -3.69 27.85
C MET A 1 13.64 -2.83 27.78
N SER A 2 13.74 -2.04 26.71
CA SER A 2 14.74 -0.98 26.52
C SER A 2 14.65 0.05 27.67
N GLU A 3 15.65 0.90 27.84
CA GLU A 3 15.86 1.82 28.97
C GLU A 3 14.76 2.89 29.23
N TYR A 4 13.58 2.75 28.61
CA TYR A 4 12.45 3.68 28.74
C TYR A 4 11.40 3.09 29.69
N SER A 5 11.28 3.66 30.90
CA SER A 5 10.33 3.20 31.91
C SER A 5 8.89 3.57 31.53
N ILE A 6 7.93 2.72 31.87
CA ILE A 6 6.48 2.97 31.69
C ILE A 6 6.08 4.29 32.36
N GLU A 7 6.63 4.56 33.53
CA GLU A 7 6.44 5.84 34.24
C GLU A 7 6.83 7.05 33.37
N LYS A 8 7.98 6.98 32.69
CA LYS A 8 8.43 8.04 31.78
C LYS A 8 7.54 8.11 30.52
N PHE A 9 7.10 6.97 30.00
CA PHE A 9 6.18 6.91 28.86
C PHE A 9 4.85 7.60 29.16
N VAL A 10 4.25 7.28 30.30
CA VAL A 10 2.99 7.88 30.74
C VAL A 10 3.17 9.39 30.93
N HIS A 11 4.27 9.82 31.53
CA HIS A 11 4.58 11.24 31.72
C HIS A 11 4.74 11.99 30.39
N ASP A 12 5.40 11.41 29.39
CA ASP A 12 5.59 12.03 28.08
C ASP A 12 4.29 12.04 27.25
N THR A 13 3.37 11.09 27.50
CA THR A 13 2.12 10.95 26.73
C THR A 13 1.00 11.88 27.22
N ILE A 14 0.96 12.20 28.51
CA ILE A 14 -0.07 13.09 29.08
C ILE A 14 0.16 14.57 28.72
N ASP A 15 1.27 14.89 28.01
CA ASP A 15 1.60 16.21 27.44
C ASP A 15 1.35 17.39 28.40
N THR A 16 2.06 17.38 29.53
CA THR A 16 2.04 18.48 30.49
C THR A 16 3.43 19.03 30.73
N ASP A 17 3.60 20.35 30.56
CA ASP A 17 4.77 21.12 31.03
C ASP A 17 4.92 21.10 32.58
N GLU A 18 3.97 20.51 33.31
CA GLU A 18 3.98 20.35 34.77
C GLU A 18 4.53 18.98 35.19
N GLN A 19 5.37 18.96 36.24
CA GLN A 19 5.73 17.72 36.93
C GLN A 19 4.48 17.15 37.60
N ILE A 20 3.97 16.03 37.07
CA ILE A 20 2.87 15.29 37.71
C ILE A 20 3.46 14.58 38.93
N ASP A 21 2.92 14.85 40.12
CA ASP A 21 3.26 14.11 41.32
C ASP A 21 2.34 12.89 41.52
N ASP A 22 2.84 11.93 42.28
CA ASP A 22 2.17 10.66 42.63
C ASP A 22 0.79 10.87 43.30
N ASP A 23 0.55 12.03 43.92
CA ASP A 23 -0.67 12.37 44.65
C ASP A 23 -1.70 13.17 43.81
N THR A 24 -1.39 13.49 42.55
CA THR A 24 -2.24 14.30 41.67
C THR A 24 -3.50 13.54 41.26
N ASN A 25 -4.67 14.14 41.49
CA ASN A 25 -5.94 13.59 41.02
C ASN A 25 -6.19 13.95 39.54
N LEU A 26 -5.87 13.03 38.64
CA LEU A 26 -5.81 13.26 37.19
C LEU A 26 -7.17 13.62 36.55
N ILE A 27 -8.27 13.09 37.09
CA ILE A 27 -9.63 13.35 36.59
C ILE A 27 -10.13 14.71 37.10
N GLU A 28 -9.91 15.02 38.38
CA GLU A 28 -10.29 16.32 38.95
C GLU A 28 -9.47 17.47 38.36
N SER A 29 -8.21 17.23 38.00
CA SER A 29 -7.34 18.21 37.33
C SER A 29 -7.65 18.38 35.84
N GLY A 30 -8.46 17.50 35.24
CA GLY A 30 -8.79 17.52 33.82
C GLY A 30 -7.64 17.07 32.91
N LEU A 31 -6.62 16.41 33.47
CA LEU A 31 -5.46 15.89 32.75
C LEU A 31 -5.73 14.54 32.08
N LEU A 32 -6.75 13.81 32.52
CA LEU A 32 -7.13 12.53 31.94
C LEU A 32 -8.66 12.47 31.76
N ASP A 33 -9.11 12.58 30.51
CA ASP A 33 -10.48 12.31 30.11
C ASP A 33 -10.59 10.97 29.34
N SER A 34 -11.81 10.58 28.95
CA SER A 34 -12.04 9.33 28.23
C SER A 34 -11.31 9.24 26.88
N LEU A 35 -11.08 10.38 26.22
CA LEU A 35 -10.39 10.44 24.94
C LEU A 35 -8.87 10.34 25.12
N ASP A 36 -8.32 11.02 26.13
CA ASP A 36 -6.90 10.95 26.47
C ASP A 36 -6.52 9.59 27.03
N PHE A 37 -7.43 8.92 27.76
CA PHE A 37 -7.27 7.52 28.14
C PHE A 37 -7.14 6.60 26.91
N LEU A 38 -8.04 6.72 25.93
CA LEU A 38 -7.96 5.90 24.71
C LEU A 38 -6.66 6.15 23.94
N LYS A 39 -6.20 7.41 23.87
CA LYS A 39 -4.91 7.75 23.26
C LYS A 39 -3.74 7.14 24.03
N LEU A 40 -3.74 7.23 25.36
CA LEU A 40 -2.69 6.67 26.21
C LEU A 40 -2.64 5.14 26.06
N ILE A 41 -3.78 4.47 26.07
CA ILE A 41 -3.86 3.04 25.81
C ILE A 41 -3.34 2.71 24.41
N SER A 42 -3.82 3.39 23.36
CA SER A 42 -3.32 3.15 22.00
C SER A 42 -1.82 3.42 21.85
N ALA A 43 -1.27 4.38 22.60
CA ALA A 43 0.16 4.65 22.63
C ALA A 43 0.94 3.53 23.33
N ILE A 44 0.42 3.00 24.45
CA ILE A 44 0.98 1.84 25.15
C ILE A 44 0.90 0.58 24.28
N GLU A 45 -0.23 0.36 23.61
CA GLU A 45 -0.43 -0.73 22.65
C GLU A 45 0.61 -0.68 21.53
N ALA A 46 0.84 0.52 20.98
CA ALA A 46 1.83 0.75 19.94
C ALA A 46 3.28 0.57 20.42
N GLU A 47 3.64 1.11 21.60
CA GLU A 47 5.00 1.06 22.14
C GLU A 47 5.40 -0.35 22.59
N TYR A 48 4.48 -1.08 23.24
CA TYR A 48 4.77 -2.37 23.85
C TYR A 48 4.25 -3.57 23.06
N GLY A 49 3.62 -3.33 21.89
CA GLY A 49 3.11 -4.40 21.01
C GLY A 49 2.08 -5.29 21.73
N ILE A 50 1.16 -4.67 22.46
CA ILE A 50 0.07 -5.35 23.16
C ILE A 50 -1.28 -4.81 22.70
N THR A 51 -2.35 -5.58 22.90
CA THR A 51 -3.73 -5.10 22.77
C THR A 51 -4.39 -5.19 24.15
N VAL A 52 -4.99 -4.09 24.60
CA VAL A 52 -5.62 -3.95 25.91
C VAL A 52 -7.12 -4.22 25.79
N ASP A 53 -7.67 -5.06 26.66
CA ASP A 53 -9.12 -5.27 26.75
C ASP A 53 -9.74 -4.16 27.60
N PHE A 54 -10.60 -3.35 26.99
CA PHE A 54 -11.23 -2.20 27.62
C PHE A 54 -12.19 -2.57 28.76
N ASP A 55 -12.68 -3.81 28.79
CA ASP A 55 -13.60 -4.26 29.84
C ASP A 55 -12.90 -4.52 31.20
N GLU A 56 -11.56 -4.52 31.23
CA GLU A 56 -10.75 -4.84 32.42
C GLU A 56 -10.17 -3.62 33.16
N ILE A 57 -10.38 -2.40 32.65
CA ILE A 57 -9.84 -1.16 33.24
C ILE A 57 -10.98 -0.18 33.52
N ASP A 58 -11.34 -0.01 34.78
CA ASP A 58 -12.27 1.05 35.19
C ASP A 58 -11.53 2.40 35.18
N PRO A 59 -11.96 3.38 34.36
CA PRO A 59 -11.36 4.72 34.36
C PRO A 59 -11.37 5.41 35.74
N ASN A 60 -12.31 5.04 36.62
CA ASN A 60 -12.40 5.58 37.98
C ASN A 60 -11.38 4.97 38.95
N GLU A 61 -10.70 3.87 38.60
CA GLU A 61 -9.59 3.33 39.40
C GLU A 61 -8.26 4.07 39.14
N LEU A 62 -8.20 4.84 38.04
CA LEU A 62 -7.04 5.59 37.57
C LEU A 62 -7.03 7.06 38.05
N THR A 63 -7.65 7.34 39.20
CA THR A 63 -7.74 8.71 39.73
C THR A 63 -6.39 9.33 40.10
N ARG A 64 -5.32 8.53 40.23
CA ARG A 64 -3.98 8.98 40.63
C ARG A 64 -2.91 8.50 39.65
N PHE A 65 -1.81 9.24 39.57
CA PHE A 65 -0.68 8.91 38.70
C PHE A 65 -0.06 7.55 39.02
N ASP A 66 0.20 7.25 40.30
CA ASP A 66 0.74 5.93 40.71
C ASP A 66 -0.17 4.75 40.32
N ASN A 67 -1.49 4.94 40.41
CA ASN A 67 -2.46 3.91 40.04
C ASN A 67 -2.44 3.68 38.52
N LEU A 68 -2.24 4.74 37.75
CA LEU A 68 -2.07 4.67 36.31
C LEU A 68 -0.82 3.90 35.93
N VAL A 69 0.33 4.26 36.50
CA VAL A 69 1.59 3.56 36.26
C VAL A 69 1.47 2.09 36.67
N SER A 70 0.95 1.80 37.87
CA SER A 70 0.78 0.43 38.38
C SER A 70 -0.17 -0.41 37.51
N SER A 71 -1.24 0.20 36.98
CA SER A 71 -2.18 -0.49 36.09
C SER A 71 -1.53 -0.79 34.74
N CYS A 72 -0.77 0.15 34.17
CA CYS A 72 0.00 -0.07 32.95
C CYS A 72 1.06 -1.17 33.14
N GLU A 73 1.78 -1.16 34.26
CA GLU A 73 2.74 -2.22 34.61
C GLU A 73 2.06 -3.59 34.74
N ARG A 74 0.88 -3.64 35.38
CA ARG A 74 0.08 -4.85 35.51
C ARG A 74 -0.36 -5.39 34.15
N LEU A 75 -0.86 -4.53 33.24
CA LEU A 75 -1.26 -4.94 31.88
C LEU A 75 -0.09 -5.52 31.09
N VAL A 76 1.09 -4.91 31.20
CA VAL A 76 2.33 -5.42 30.59
C VAL A 76 2.75 -6.76 31.23
N THR A 77 2.66 -6.87 32.55
CA THR A 77 3.11 -8.06 33.31
C THR A 77 2.17 -9.26 33.12
N GLU A 78 0.85 -9.07 33.26
CA GLU A 78 -0.15 -10.14 33.10
C GLU A 78 -0.06 -10.75 31.69
N LYS A 79 0.16 -9.95 30.65
CA LYS A 79 0.37 -10.48 29.30
C LYS A 79 1.77 -11.06 29.07
N SER A 80 2.81 -10.58 29.75
CA SER A 80 4.12 -11.25 29.77
C SER A 80 4.07 -12.65 30.41
N GLU A 81 3.17 -12.86 31.38
CA GLU A 81 2.94 -14.17 32.00
C GLU A 81 2.03 -15.07 31.14
N VAL A 82 1.02 -14.51 30.45
CA VAL A 82 0.21 -15.25 29.46
C VAL A 82 1.05 -15.70 28.25
N LYS A 83 2.10 -14.96 27.87
CA LYS A 83 3.10 -15.35 26.86
C LYS A 83 3.91 -16.62 27.20
N THR A 84 3.79 -17.21 28.41
CA THR A 84 4.52 -18.43 28.80
C THR A 84 3.65 -19.69 28.99
N LYS A 85 2.50 -19.82 28.31
CA LYS A 85 1.75 -21.09 28.36
C LYS A 85 0.90 -21.43 27.12
N LYS A 86 1.56 -21.93 26.08
CA LYS A 86 1.18 -23.18 25.37
C LYS A 86 2.24 -23.54 24.34
N VAL A 87 3.10 -24.50 24.71
CA VAL A 87 3.91 -25.24 23.74
C VAL A 87 2.98 -26.24 23.06
N SER A 88 2.56 -25.94 21.83
CA SER A 88 2.15 -26.98 20.89
C SER A 88 3.40 -27.77 20.48
N SER A 89 3.23 -29.07 20.23
CA SER A 89 4.31 -29.92 19.73
C SER A 89 4.87 -29.36 18.42
N SER A 90 6.20 -29.33 18.32
CA SER A 90 7.01 -28.70 17.26
C SER A 90 6.88 -29.31 15.85
N GLU A 91 5.81 -30.04 15.53
CA GLU A 91 5.66 -30.76 14.25
C GLU A 91 4.67 -30.09 13.28
N ASP A 92 3.89 -29.07 13.68
CA ASP A 92 2.79 -28.50 12.88
C ASP A 92 2.86 -26.97 12.68
N ILE A 93 4.01 -26.31 12.88
CA ILE A 93 4.14 -24.86 12.65
C ILE A 93 4.65 -24.61 11.22
N ALA A 94 3.87 -23.88 10.42
CA ALA A 94 4.26 -23.51 9.06
C ALA A 94 5.21 -22.30 9.08
N GLU A 95 6.34 -22.41 8.40
CA GLU A 95 7.32 -21.33 8.27
C GLU A 95 7.06 -20.51 7.00
N ILE A 96 6.90 -19.20 7.14
CA ILE A 96 6.68 -18.25 6.05
C ILE A 96 7.76 -17.17 6.06
N ILE A 97 8.38 -16.97 4.90
CA ILE A 97 9.29 -15.85 4.63
C ILE A 97 8.59 -14.86 3.70
N PHE A 98 8.80 -13.56 3.93
CA PHE A 98 8.32 -12.50 3.06
C PHE A 98 9.44 -11.91 2.21
N ILE A 99 9.13 -11.58 0.95
CA ILE A 99 9.96 -10.77 0.08
C ILE A 99 9.09 -9.64 -0.45
N GLY A 100 9.35 -8.39 -0.05
CA GLY A 100 8.43 -7.32 -0.38
C GLY A 100 8.85 -5.93 0.04
N ASN A 101 8.15 -4.94 -0.51
CA ASN A 101 8.52 -3.52 -0.36
C ASN A 101 7.30 -2.62 -0.11
N GLY A 102 7.57 -1.49 0.55
CA GLY A 102 6.65 -0.38 0.73
C GLY A 102 5.32 -0.71 1.41
N ARG A 103 4.35 0.17 1.17
CA ARG A 103 3.02 0.11 1.79
C ARG A 103 2.26 -1.22 1.58
N PRO A 104 2.32 -1.88 0.41
CA PRO A 104 1.67 -3.18 0.23
C PRO A 104 2.18 -4.25 1.20
N MET A 105 3.51 -4.36 1.34
CA MET A 105 4.11 -5.31 2.29
C MET A 105 3.74 -4.93 3.73
N ARG A 106 3.83 -3.65 4.09
CA ARG A 106 3.43 -3.17 5.43
C ARG A 106 1.99 -3.55 5.78
N LYS A 107 1.08 -3.48 4.81
CA LYS A 107 -0.33 -3.86 5.00
C LYS A 107 -0.54 -5.37 5.07
N VAL A 108 0.27 -6.17 4.37
CA VAL A 108 0.26 -7.63 4.57
C VAL A 108 0.81 -8.00 5.95
N LEU A 109 1.88 -7.34 6.41
CA LEU A 109 2.43 -7.57 7.76
C LEU A 109 1.40 -7.31 8.86
N SER A 110 0.45 -6.39 8.70
CA SER A 110 -0.58 -6.19 9.73
C SER A 110 -1.57 -7.34 9.87
N GLU A 111 -1.54 -8.32 8.97
CA GLU A 111 -2.37 -9.53 9.07
C GLU A 111 -1.65 -10.70 9.74
N VAL A 112 -0.38 -10.53 10.14
CA VAL A 112 0.48 -11.63 10.63
C VAL A 112 0.45 -11.81 12.15
N GLU A 113 -0.28 -10.95 12.87
CA GLU A 113 -0.31 -10.93 14.34
C GLU A 113 -0.96 -12.19 14.95
N ASP A 114 -0.31 -12.72 16.00
CA ASP A 114 -0.73 -13.83 16.89
C ASP A 114 -1.32 -15.09 16.21
N ARG A 115 -0.52 -15.71 15.33
CA ARG A 115 -0.86 -16.97 14.66
C ARG A 115 0.05 -18.11 15.17
N PRO A 116 -0.31 -18.84 16.24
CA PRO A 116 0.59 -19.84 16.84
C PRO A 116 0.91 -21.03 15.91
N GLU A 117 0.14 -21.22 14.84
CA GLU A 117 0.35 -22.24 13.82
C GLU A 117 1.28 -21.77 12.67
N ILE A 118 1.66 -20.49 12.64
CA ILE A 118 2.52 -19.92 11.59
C ILE A 118 3.68 -19.15 12.22
N GLN A 119 4.89 -19.47 11.80
CA GLN A 119 6.07 -18.69 12.12
C GLN A 119 6.46 -17.81 10.94
N PHE A 120 6.51 -16.50 11.16
CA PHE A 120 7.07 -15.55 10.22
C PHE A 120 8.52 -15.28 10.63
N THR A 121 9.48 -15.77 9.85
CA THR A 121 10.90 -15.76 10.27
C THR A 121 11.65 -14.56 9.74
N GLU A 122 11.50 -14.27 8.44
CA GLU A 122 12.33 -13.29 7.75
C GLU A 122 11.52 -12.42 6.77
N LEU A 123 11.94 -11.16 6.64
CA LEU A 123 11.51 -10.22 5.61
C LEU A 123 12.73 -9.76 4.80
N TYR A 124 12.69 -10.01 3.49
CA TYR A 124 13.63 -9.45 2.55
C TYR A 124 13.05 -8.22 1.86
N THR A 125 13.74 -7.10 1.98
CA THR A 125 13.31 -5.83 1.38
C THR A 125 14.48 -5.02 0.81
N ASP A 126 14.20 -4.21 -0.21
CA ASP A 126 15.14 -3.22 -0.75
C ASP A 126 15.03 -1.86 -0.02
N GLU A 127 14.12 -1.73 0.94
CA GLU A 127 13.90 -0.53 1.74
C GLU A 127 15.04 -0.29 2.75
N SER A 128 15.20 0.98 3.18
CA SER A 128 16.20 1.34 4.19
C SER A 128 15.81 0.83 5.58
N SER A 129 16.80 0.70 6.47
CA SER A 129 16.60 0.26 7.86
C SER A 129 15.64 1.13 8.65
N ASP A 130 15.55 2.42 8.30
CA ASP A 130 14.72 3.40 9.01
C ASP A 130 13.31 3.52 8.41
N SER A 131 12.98 2.70 7.41
CA SER A 131 11.66 2.70 6.78
C SER A 131 10.58 2.14 7.73
N GLU A 132 9.34 2.60 7.52
CA GLU A 132 8.18 2.16 8.30
C GLU A 132 7.99 0.63 8.27
N ILE A 133 8.31 0.00 7.14
CA ILE A 133 8.12 -1.45 6.98
C ILE A 133 9.13 -2.23 7.82
N VAL A 134 10.38 -1.76 7.89
CA VAL A 134 11.45 -2.41 8.65
C VAL A 134 11.21 -2.26 10.14
N GLN A 135 10.82 -1.05 10.58
CA GLN A 135 10.44 -0.82 11.97
C GLN A 135 9.27 -1.72 12.38
N TYR A 136 8.25 -1.85 11.53
CA TYR A 136 7.11 -2.70 11.83
C TYR A 136 7.45 -4.20 11.83
N ALA A 137 8.23 -4.68 10.87
CA ALA A 137 8.69 -6.07 10.87
C ALA A 137 9.48 -6.41 12.13
N ASN A 138 10.38 -5.52 12.56
CA ASN A 138 11.13 -5.69 13.81
C ASN A 138 10.20 -5.69 15.04
N SER A 139 9.12 -4.91 15.05
CA SER A 139 8.14 -4.93 16.15
C SER A 139 7.37 -6.26 16.26
N LEU A 140 7.40 -7.06 15.19
CA LEU A 140 6.81 -8.40 15.12
C LEU A 140 7.86 -9.51 15.32
N ASP A 141 9.07 -9.16 15.75
CA ASP A 141 10.23 -10.06 15.89
C ASP A 141 10.61 -10.79 14.57
N ILE A 142 10.31 -10.18 13.42
CA ILE A 142 10.71 -10.68 12.09
C ILE A 142 12.08 -10.12 11.73
N GLU A 143 13.04 -10.99 11.40
CA GLU A 143 14.36 -10.56 10.97
C GLU A 143 14.31 -9.90 9.60
N VAL A 144 14.87 -8.70 9.47
CA VAL A 144 14.88 -7.96 8.21
C VAL A 144 16.25 -8.03 7.55
N GLN A 145 16.26 -8.45 6.29
CA GLN A 145 17.47 -8.50 5.46
C GLN A 145 17.26 -7.80 4.12
N ASN A 146 18.36 -7.45 3.45
CA ASN A 146 18.30 -6.85 2.13
C ASN A 146 18.06 -7.91 1.04
N THR A 147 17.13 -7.65 0.12
CA THR A 147 16.80 -8.62 -0.95
C THR A 147 18.00 -8.93 -1.85
N GLN A 148 18.89 -7.96 -2.13
CA GLN A 148 20.06 -8.22 -2.98
C GLN A 148 21.06 -9.16 -2.31
N ASN A 149 21.13 -9.16 -0.98
CA ASN A 149 21.98 -10.09 -0.25
C ASN A 149 21.47 -11.53 -0.44
N LEU A 150 20.15 -11.77 -0.31
CA LEU A 150 19.53 -13.08 -0.57
C LEU A 150 19.89 -13.60 -1.96
N LEU A 151 19.70 -12.76 -2.99
CA LEU A 151 19.96 -13.14 -4.37
C LEU A 151 21.45 -13.44 -4.63
N SER A 152 22.34 -12.84 -3.85
CA SER A 152 23.79 -13.00 -3.96
C SER A 152 24.34 -14.20 -3.19
N SER A 153 23.57 -14.79 -2.27
CA SER A 153 24.01 -15.89 -1.40
C SER A 153 24.35 -17.18 -2.14
N GLY A 154 23.85 -17.39 -3.37
CA GLY A 154 24.00 -18.67 -4.06
C GLY A 154 23.12 -19.75 -3.41
N PRO A 155 23.12 -21.00 -3.92
CA PRO A 155 21.94 -21.87 -3.88
C PRO A 155 21.47 -22.28 -2.48
N ASP A 156 22.30 -22.10 -1.46
CA ASP A 156 21.94 -22.33 -0.06
C ASP A 156 21.32 -21.06 0.53
N TYR A 157 20.11 -20.72 0.08
CA TYR A 157 19.42 -19.46 0.45
C TYR A 157 19.06 -19.40 1.94
N PHE A 158 18.62 -20.52 2.51
CA PHE A 158 18.18 -20.62 3.90
C PHE A 158 18.87 -21.77 4.61
N SER A 159 19.01 -21.66 5.94
CA SER A 159 19.58 -22.74 6.76
C SER A 159 18.68 -23.99 6.79
N SER A 160 17.37 -23.78 6.61
CA SER A 160 16.36 -24.81 6.38
C SER A 160 15.30 -24.28 5.41
N PRO A 161 14.72 -25.13 4.54
CA PRO A 161 13.67 -24.70 3.63
C PRO A 161 12.42 -24.21 4.39
N PRO A 162 11.91 -22.99 4.10
CA PRO A 162 10.62 -22.55 4.64
C PRO A 162 9.47 -23.34 4.00
N ASP A 163 8.27 -23.28 4.55
CA ASP A 163 7.11 -23.89 3.90
C ASP A 163 6.62 -23.04 2.72
N TYR A 164 6.60 -21.72 2.89
CA TYR A 164 6.20 -20.77 1.86
C TYR A 164 7.12 -19.56 1.79
N ILE A 165 7.23 -18.99 0.59
CA ILE A 165 7.76 -17.64 0.38
C ILE A 165 6.64 -16.78 -0.21
N PHE A 166 6.34 -15.65 0.42
CA PHE A 166 5.33 -14.70 -0.04
C PHE A 166 6.01 -13.47 -0.66
N ASN A 167 5.88 -13.32 -1.97
CA ASN A 167 6.28 -12.13 -2.71
C ASN A 167 5.17 -11.08 -2.69
N VAL A 168 5.45 -9.89 -2.15
CA VAL A 168 4.49 -8.80 -2.03
C VAL A 168 5.14 -7.50 -2.48
N ASN A 169 4.78 -7.05 -3.69
CA ASN A 169 5.28 -5.79 -4.25
C ASN A 169 6.82 -5.71 -4.35
N SER A 170 7.50 -6.84 -4.53
CA SER A 170 8.89 -6.89 -5.00
C SER A 170 8.92 -7.14 -6.51
N THR A 171 9.81 -6.44 -7.20
CA THR A 171 10.02 -6.53 -8.66
C THR A 171 11.18 -7.46 -9.02
N VAL A 172 11.75 -8.14 -8.02
CA VAL A 172 12.84 -9.09 -8.19
C VAL A 172 12.36 -10.30 -8.97
N ILE A 173 13.15 -10.69 -9.98
CA ILE A 173 12.95 -11.96 -10.68
C ILE A 173 13.65 -13.06 -9.89
N PHE A 174 12.86 -14.01 -9.39
CA PHE A 174 13.40 -15.09 -8.58
C PHE A 174 14.16 -16.07 -9.48
N PRO A 175 15.41 -16.41 -9.16
CA PRO A 175 16.11 -17.50 -9.83
C PRO A 175 15.38 -18.83 -9.58
N GLU A 176 15.63 -19.81 -10.44
CA GLU A 176 14.90 -21.09 -10.42
C GLU A 176 15.14 -21.83 -9.10
N GLU A 177 16.36 -21.73 -8.58
CA GLU A 177 16.79 -22.30 -7.31
C GLU A 177 15.95 -21.75 -6.14
N LEU A 178 15.75 -20.43 -6.08
CA LEU A 178 14.92 -19.80 -5.04
C LEU A 178 13.43 -20.15 -5.19
N LEU A 179 12.93 -20.29 -6.42
CA LEU A 179 11.53 -20.69 -6.68
C LEU A 179 11.21 -22.10 -6.17
N THR A 180 12.21 -22.98 -6.12
CA THR A 180 12.06 -24.39 -5.69
C THR A 180 12.45 -24.64 -4.24
N GLU A 181 12.97 -23.62 -3.56
CA GLU A 181 13.44 -23.71 -2.18
C GLU A 181 12.30 -24.01 -1.17
N PRO A 182 11.16 -23.30 -1.15
CA PRO A 182 10.10 -23.57 -0.18
C PRO A 182 9.43 -24.94 -0.41
N LYS A 183 9.04 -25.61 0.68
CA LYS A 183 8.44 -26.96 0.63
C LYS A 183 7.12 -27.00 -0.15
N GLU A 184 6.28 -25.98 -0.02
CA GLU A 184 4.98 -25.90 -0.71
C GLU A 184 5.04 -24.97 -1.92
N GLY A 185 5.79 -23.87 -1.86
CA GLY A 185 6.06 -23.01 -3.02
C GLY A 185 6.13 -21.51 -2.73
N CYS A 186 6.45 -20.75 -3.77
CA CYS A 186 6.40 -19.29 -3.74
C CYS A 186 5.02 -18.78 -4.16
N VAL A 187 4.47 -17.83 -3.41
CA VAL A 187 3.18 -17.18 -3.63
C VAL A 187 3.42 -15.72 -3.95
N ASN A 188 2.75 -15.17 -4.96
CA ASN A 188 2.81 -13.75 -5.28
C ASN A 188 1.45 -13.08 -5.09
N LEU A 189 1.46 -11.93 -4.41
CA LEU A 189 0.34 -11.00 -4.40
C LEU A 189 0.47 -10.03 -5.57
N HIS A 190 -0.35 -10.23 -6.59
CA HIS A 190 -0.35 -9.43 -7.80
C HIS A 190 -1.53 -8.43 -7.83
N PRO A 191 -1.28 -7.11 -7.94
CA PRO A 191 -2.33 -6.15 -8.21
C PRO A 191 -2.79 -6.33 -9.66
N GLY A 192 -4.00 -6.84 -9.87
CA GLY A 192 -4.58 -7.06 -11.19
C GLY A 192 -5.28 -8.40 -11.36
N ARG A 193 -6.06 -8.46 -12.45
CA ARG A 193 -6.80 -9.65 -12.85
C ARG A 193 -5.91 -10.51 -13.75
N LEU A 194 -5.39 -11.61 -13.21
CA LEU A 194 -4.72 -12.61 -14.04
C LEU A 194 -5.76 -13.52 -14.71
N PRO A 195 -5.51 -13.95 -15.97
CA PRO A 195 -4.30 -13.72 -16.80
C PRO A 195 -4.25 -12.38 -17.57
N GLU A 196 -5.35 -11.62 -17.64
CA GLU A 196 -5.50 -10.48 -18.56
C GLU A 196 -4.53 -9.33 -18.31
N TYR A 197 -4.07 -9.16 -17.08
CA TYR A 197 -3.21 -8.08 -16.63
C TYR A 197 -2.00 -8.62 -15.86
N ALA A 198 -1.05 -9.25 -16.55
CA ALA A 198 0.24 -9.66 -15.99
C ALA A 198 1.31 -8.57 -16.15
N GLY A 199 2.34 -8.60 -15.31
CA GLY A 199 3.49 -7.71 -15.35
C GLY A 199 3.30 -6.43 -14.53
N LEU A 200 3.74 -5.29 -15.05
CA LEU A 200 3.94 -4.08 -14.26
C LEU A 200 2.82 -3.05 -14.49
N HIS A 201 2.53 -2.26 -13.45
CA HIS A 201 1.64 -1.08 -13.49
C HIS A 201 0.26 -1.36 -14.10
N THR A 202 -0.24 -2.56 -13.88
CA THR A 202 -1.48 -3.13 -14.44
C THR A 202 -2.73 -2.30 -14.13
N HIS A 203 -2.78 -1.62 -12.99
CA HIS A 203 -3.87 -0.69 -12.63
C HIS A 203 -3.88 0.55 -13.52
N GLN A 204 -2.72 1.08 -13.91
CA GLN A 204 -2.66 2.18 -14.88
C GLN A 204 -3.11 1.71 -16.25
N TRP A 205 -2.69 0.51 -16.68
CA TRP A 205 -3.15 -0.09 -17.92
C TRP A 205 -4.66 -0.34 -17.93
N ALA A 206 -5.24 -0.79 -16.82
CA ALA A 206 -6.68 -0.98 -16.71
C ALA A 206 -7.44 0.34 -16.89
N LEU A 207 -6.94 1.44 -16.32
CA LEU A 207 -7.51 2.78 -16.52
C LEU A 207 -7.36 3.23 -17.98
N ILE A 208 -6.17 3.10 -18.57
CA ILE A 208 -5.89 3.45 -19.98
C ILE A 208 -6.82 2.69 -20.93
N ASN A 209 -7.02 1.39 -20.68
CA ASN A 209 -7.85 0.51 -21.52
C ASN A 209 -9.36 0.67 -21.25
N ASP A 210 -9.76 1.59 -20.37
CA ASP A 210 -11.15 1.84 -19.99
C ASP A 210 -11.88 0.59 -19.47
N GLU A 211 -11.19 -0.21 -18.63
CA GLU A 211 -11.80 -1.39 -18.04
C GLU A 211 -12.93 -1.01 -17.06
N GLU A 212 -13.97 -1.83 -17.02
CA GLU A 212 -15.10 -1.66 -16.07
C GLU A 212 -14.77 -2.20 -14.67
N GLU A 213 -13.81 -3.12 -14.58
CA GLU A 213 -13.41 -3.75 -13.33
C GLU A 213 -11.89 -3.98 -13.26
N PHE A 214 -11.39 -3.99 -12.02
CA PHE A 214 -10.03 -4.36 -11.69
C PHE A 214 -10.04 -5.34 -10.52
N GLY A 215 -8.90 -5.63 -9.92
CA GLY A 215 -8.85 -6.61 -8.84
C GLY A 215 -7.45 -6.90 -8.36
N ALA A 216 -7.33 -7.99 -7.61
CA ALA A 216 -6.07 -8.55 -7.17
C ALA A 216 -6.10 -10.07 -7.32
N THR A 217 -4.92 -10.66 -7.53
CA THR A 217 -4.75 -12.10 -7.65
C THR A 217 -3.63 -12.57 -6.74
N LEU A 218 -3.91 -13.57 -5.92
CA LEU A 218 -2.90 -14.36 -5.22
C LEU A 218 -2.65 -15.62 -6.06
N HIS A 219 -1.41 -15.85 -6.49
CA HIS A 219 -1.08 -16.97 -7.37
C HIS A 219 0.26 -17.60 -7.01
N TRP A 220 0.44 -18.85 -7.42
CA TRP A 220 1.74 -19.53 -7.34
C TRP A 220 2.73 -18.91 -8.32
N MET A 221 3.96 -18.70 -7.90
CA MET A 221 5.01 -18.20 -8.78
C MET A 221 5.57 -19.33 -9.65
N THR A 222 5.93 -18.98 -10.86
CA THR A 222 6.70 -19.84 -11.76
C THR A 222 7.81 -19.02 -12.40
N LYS A 223 8.65 -19.64 -13.22
CA LYS A 223 9.66 -18.94 -14.02
C LYS A 223 9.07 -17.88 -14.95
N GLU A 224 7.82 -18.05 -15.37
CA GLU A 224 7.14 -17.09 -16.21
C GLU A 224 6.34 -16.07 -15.37
N ILE A 225 6.54 -14.78 -15.65
CA ILE A 225 5.94 -13.64 -14.95
C ILE A 225 4.42 -13.80 -14.88
N ASP A 226 3.90 -13.86 -13.66
CA ASP A 226 2.48 -13.94 -13.31
C ASP A 226 1.67 -15.01 -14.07
N ALA A 227 2.31 -16.12 -14.44
CA ALA A 227 1.70 -17.18 -15.24
C ALA A 227 1.29 -18.43 -14.44
N GLY A 228 1.65 -18.51 -13.15
CA GLY A 228 1.36 -19.68 -12.34
C GLY A 228 -0.11 -19.78 -11.91
N ASP A 229 -0.47 -20.93 -11.37
CA ASP A 229 -1.85 -21.24 -10.98
C ASP A 229 -2.39 -20.23 -9.95
N ILE A 230 -3.67 -19.86 -10.10
CA ILE A 230 -4.37 -18.96 -9.19
C ILE A 230 -4.71 -19.70 -7.90
N ILE A 231 -4.42 -19.05 -6.77
CA ILE A 231 -4.85 -19.45 -5.43
C ILE A 231 -6.21 -18.80 -5.17
N TYR A 232 -6.24 -17.47 -5.20
CA TYR A 232 -7.46 -16.67 -5.06
C TYR A 232 -7.42 -15.45 -5.98
N ARG A 233 -8.60 -14.97 -6.37
CA ARG A 233 -8.78 -13.75 -7.14
C ARG A 233 -10.04 -13.04 -6.70
N GLU A 234 -9.97 -11.73 -6.62
CA GLU A 234 -11.10 -10.85 -6.34
C GLU A 234 -11.15 -9.73 -7.38
N THR A 235 -12.37 -9.32 -7.74
CA THR A 235 -12.59 -8.18 -8.64
C THR A 235 -13.54 -7.17 -8.01
N PHE A 236 -13.39 -5.91 -8.43
CA PHE A 236 -14.22 -4.79 -8.01
C PHE A 236 -14.41 -3.83 -9.20
N PRO A 237 -15.52 -3.07 -9.24
CA PRO A 237 -15.75 -2.08 -10.28
C PRO A 237 -14.69 -0.96 -10.26
N ILE A 238 -14.33 -0.44 -11.42
CA ILE A 238 -13.58 0.82 -11.54
C ILE A 238 -14.61 1.96 -11.54
N GLU A 239 -14.48 2.87 -10.57
CA GLU A 239 -15.36 4.01 -10.45
C GLU A 239 -14.97 5.11 -11.44
N GLU A 240 -15.93 5.98 -11.77
CA GLU A 240 -15.70 7.04 -12.76
C GLU A 240 -14.61 8.02 -12.33
N ASP A 241 -14.48 8.28 -11.03
CA ASP A 241 -13.48 9.18 -10.45
C ASP A 241 -12.26 8.46 -9.84
N ASP A 242 -12.09 7.17 -10.13
CA ASP A 242 -10.86 6.46 -9.79
C ASP A 242 -9.68 7.02 -10.59
N ASN A 243 -8.53 7.06 -9.93
CA ASN A 243 -7.25 7.42 -10.53
C ASN A 243 -6.20 6.34 -10.20
N GLY A 244 -4.99 6.49 -10.76
CA GLY A 244 -3.91 5.52 -10.61
C GLY A 244 -3.65 5.13 -9.15
N LEU A 245 -3.55 6.12 -8.25
CA LEU A 245 -3.31 5.86 -6.83
C LEU A 245 -4.49 5.16 -6.13
N LYS A 246 -5.73 5.67 -6.29
CA LYS A 246 -6.91 5.07 -5.66
C LYS A 246 -7.08 3.62 -6.09
N LEU A 247 -6.95 3.36 -7.39
CA LEU A 247 -7.13 2.03 -7.94
C LEU A 247 -6.06 1.06 -7.45
N PHE A 248 -4.81 1.51 -7.39
CA PHE A 248 -3.71 0.74 -6.81
C PHE A 248 -3.99 0.39 -5.35
N LEU A 249 -4.30 1.38 -4.50
CA LEU A 249 -4.55 1.13 -3.07
C LEU A 249 -5.72 0.18 -2.85
N ARG A 250 -6.82 0.32 -3.60
CA ARG A 250 -7.96 -0.62 -3.50
C ARG A 250 -7.59 -2.04 -3.92
N SER A 251 -6.69 -2.19 -4.90
CA SER A 251 -6.16 -3.51 -5.28
C SER A 251 -5.29 -4.14 -4.19
N ILE A 252 -4.51 -3.32 -3.48
CA ILE A 252 -3.73 -3.79 -2.33
C ILE A 252 -4.65 -4.22 -1.19
N ASP A 253 -5.69 -3.45 -0.89
CA ASP A 253 -6.67 -3.78 0.14
C ASP A 253 -7.36 -5.14 -0.14
N SER A 254 -7.81 -5.34 -1.38
CA SER A 254 -8.39 -6.62 -1.82
C SER A 254 -7.35 -7.74 -1.75
N GLY A 255 -6.13 -7.46 -2.18
CA GLY A 255 -5.00 -8.38 -2.14
C GLY A 255 -4.64 -8.87 -0.73
N THR A 256 -4.64 -7.96 0.25
CA THR A 256 -4.41 -8.29 1.65
C THR A 256 -5.47 -9.24 2.18
N GLU A 257 -6.75 -9.08 1.82
CA GLU A 257 -7.80 -10.03 2.19
C GLU A 257 -7.59 -11.42 1.57
N LEU A 258 -7.03 -11.50 0.35
CA LEU A 258 -6.64 -12.78 -0.25
C LEU A 258 -5.51 -13.45 0.54
N VAL A 259 -4.50 -12.69 0.97
CA VAL A 259 -3.40 -13.18 1.82
C VAL A 259 -3.94 -13.66 3.16
N LYS A 260 -4.78 -12.86 3.82
CA LYS A 260 -5.46 -13.24 5.08
C LYS A 260 -6.22 -14.55 4.95
N ARG A 261 -6.92 -14.75 3.82
CA ARG A 261 -7.61 -16.01 3.52
C ARG A 261 -6.64 -17.18 3.36
N ALA A 262 -5.50 -16.97 2.68
CA ALA A 262 -4.47 -18.00 2.54
C ALA A 262 -3.86 -18.37 3.89
N LEU A 263 -3.47 -17.39 4.71
CA LEU A 263 -2.94 -17.63 6.06
C LEU A 263 -3.92 -18.43 6.92
N LYS A 264 -5.22 -18.14 6.87
CA LYS A 264 -6.27 -18.92 7.58
C LYS A 264 -6.40 -20.38 7.14
N GLN A 265 -5.98 -20.72 5.92
CA GLN A 265 -5.92 -22.12 5.49
C GLN A 265 -4.64 -22.80 5.94
N ILE A 266 -3.52 -22.08 5.87
CA ILE A 266 -2.23 -22.57 6.36
C ILE A 266 -2.33 -22.88 7.86
N GLU A 267 -2.96 -22.03 8.67
CA GLU A 267 -3.24 -22.28 10.09
C GLU A 267 -3.99 -23.60 10.35
N LYS A 268 -4.81 -24.03 9.40
CA LYS A 268 -5.60 -25.27 9.50
C LYS A 268 -4.89 -26.47 8.91
N ASN A 269 -3.63 -26.31 8.48
CA ASN A 269 -2.89 -27.29 7.69
C ASN A 269 -3.64 -27.73 6.42
N GLU A 270 -4.41 -26.81 5.83
CA GLU A 270 -5.11 -27.01 4.56
C GLU A 270 -4.22 -26.56 3.39
N LYS A 271 -4.23 -27.35 2.31
CA LYS A 271 -3.52 -26.95 1.08
C LYS A 271 -4.19 -25.75 0.43
N LEU A 272 -3.38 -24.77 0.05
CA LEU A 272 -3.82 -23.66 -0.78
C LEU A 272 -4.28 -24.17 -2.16
N PRO A 273 -5.37 -23.60 -2.73
CA PRO A 273 -5.85 -23.98 -4.05
C PRO A 273 -4.81 -23.76 -5.17
N SER A 274 -4.95 -24.51 -6.26
CA SER A 274 -4.17 -24.34 -7.49
C SER A 274 -5.10 -24.47 -8.68
N GLN A 275 -5.42 -23.34 -9.32
CA GLN A 275 -6.30 -23.28 -10.49
C GLN A 275 -5.52 -22.76 -11.71
N PRO A 276 -5.37 -23.56 -12.78
CA PRO A 276 -4.68 -23.12 -13.98
C PRO A 276 -5.32 -21.88 -14.61
N GLN A 277 -4.49 -20.95 -15.09
CA GLN A 277 -4.94 -19.77 -15.81
C GLN A 277 -5.37 -20.11 -17.26
N ASP A 278 -6.39 -19.42 -17.77
CA ASP A 278 -6.73 -19.45 -19.21
C ASP A 278 -5.84 -18.50 -20.01
N THR A 279 -4.71 -19.01 -20.47
CA THR A 279 -3.68 -18.20 -21.15
C THR A 279 -4.13 -17.59 -22.49
N SER A 280 -5.30 -17.95 -23.03
CA SER A 280 -5.82 -17.37 -24.28
C SER A 280 -6.11 -15.87 -24.17
N ARG A 281 -6.32 -15.36 -22.96
CA ARG A 281 -6.61 -13.95 -22.68
C ARG A 281 -5.42 -13.19 -22.08
N ARG A 282 -4.26 -13.83 -21.98
CA ARG A 282 -3.09 -13.29 -21.28
C ARG A 282 -2.50 -12.07 -21.98
N ARG A 283 -2.23 -11.02 -21.22
CA ARG A 283 -1.45 -9.85 -21.67
C ARG A 283 -0.39 -9.53 -20.62
N VAL A 284 0.82 -9.22 -21.08
CA VAL A 284 1.97 -8.94 -20.21
C VAL A 284 2.47 -7.54 -20.50
N TYR A 285 2.36 -6.67 -19.51
CA TYR A 285 2.82 -5.29 -19.55
C TYR A 285 4.21 -5.19 -18.92
N ARG A 286 5.17 -4.60 -19.63
CA ARG A 286 6.58 -4.50 -19.22
C ARG A 286 7.00 -3.05 -19.12
N SER A 287 8.12 -2.78 -18.46
CA SER A 287 8.68 -1.43 -18.33
C SER A 287 8.90 -0.74 -19.69
N LYS A 288 9.26 -1.51 -20.73
CA LYS A 288 9.44 -0.98 -22.09
C LYS A 288 8.14 -0.56 -22.79
N ASP A 289 6.99 -0.96 -22.25
CA ASP A 289 5.68 -0.67 -22.82
C ASP A 289 5.11 0.64 -22.23
N ILE A 290 5.74 1.21 -21.18
CA ILE A 290 5.33 2.48 -20.56
C ILE A 290 5.33 3.61 -21.62
N PRO A 291 4.24 4.39 -21.74
CA PRO A 291 4.16 5.50 -22.68
C PRO A 291 5.12 6.63 -22.29
N ASP A 292 5.53 7.46 -23.26
CA ASP A 292 6.41 8.60 -23.02
C ASP A 292 5.73 9.78 -22.30
N GLY A 293 4.39 9.78 -22.26
CA GLY A 293 3.57 10.78 -21.58
C GLY A 293 2.99 11.85 -22.50
N GLU A 294 3.35 11.91 -23.78
CA GLU A 294 2.78 12.92 -24.68
C GLU A 294 1.30 12.61 -24.95
N ILE A 295 0.44 13.60 -24.72
CA ILE A 295 -1.01 13.42 -24.91
C ILE A 295 -1.35 13.52 -26.40
N ASP A 296 -1.86 12.42 -26.96
CA ASP A 296 -2.49 12.44 -28.28
C ASP A 296 -3.92 13.02 -28.19
N TRP A 297 -4.03 14.31 -28.50
CA TRP A 297 -5.31 15.02 -28.49
C TRP A 297 -6.30 14.58 -29.58
N SER A 298 -5.87 13.77 -30.56
CA SER A 298 -6.77 13.22 -31.57
C SER A 298 -7.63 12.06 -31.05
N LEU A 299 -7.26 11.46 -29.92
CA LEU A 299 -8.01 10.42 -29.25
C LEU A 299 -9.34 10.95 -28.71
N LYS A 300 -10.28 10.03 -28.40
CA LYS A 300 -11.56 10.40 -27.80
C LYS A 300 -11.37 11.04 -26.43
N THR A 301 -12.33 11.84 -26.02
CA THR A 301 -12.38 12.52 -24.72
C THR A 301 -12.12 11.54 -23.57
N ARG A 302 -12.71 10.35 -23.63
CA ARG A 302 -12.55 9.30 -22.61
C ARG A 302 -11.13 8.73 -22.58
N GLU A 303 -10.52 8.53 -23.73
CA GLU A 303 -9.16 7.99 -23.84
C GLU A 303 -8.14 9.00 -23.27
N VAL A 304 -8.28 10.29 -23.60
CA VAL A 304 -7.46 11.37 -23.02
C VAL A 304 -7.66 11.47 -21.51
N TYR A 305 -8.92 11.45 -21.05
CA TYR A 305 -9.23 11.46 -19.62
C TYR A 305 -8.60 10.27 -18.88
N ASN A 306 -8.72 9.07 -19.43
CA ASN A 306 -8.15 7.85 -18.89
C ASN A 306 -6.63 7.88 -18.83
N PHE A 307 -5.99 8.36 -19.89
CA PHE A 307 -4.53 8.52 -19.95
C PHE A 307 -4.02 9.46 -18.86
N VAL A 308 -4.74 10.56 -18.57
CA VAL A 308 -4.36 11.49 -17.50
C VAL A 308 -4.62 10.87 -16.12
N ARG A 309 -5.82 10.33 -15.85
CA ARG A 309 -6.16 9.80 -14.51
C ARG A 309 -5.35 8.57 -14.15
N ALA A 310 -4.90 7.77 -15.13
CA ALA A 310 -4.03 6.63 -14.91
C ALA A 310 -2.68 7.02 -14.29
N ALA A 311 -2.19 8.23 -14.58
CA ALA A 311 -0.95 8.78 -14.02
C ALA A 311 -1.18 9.78 -12.88
N ASP A 312 -2.43 9.97 -12.42
CA ASP A 312 -2.71 10.81 -11.26
C ASP A 312 -2.45 10.05 -9.95
N TYR A 313 -1.37 10.46 -9.29
CA TYR A 313 -0.91 9.95 -8.00
C TYR A 313 -0.85 11.03 -6.92
N GLY A 314 -1.44 12.20 -7.16
CA GLY A 314 -1.36 13.33 -6.23
C GLY A 314 -1.70 12.90 -4.79
N PRO A 315 -0.82 13.15 -3.81
CA PRO A 315 0.31 14.09 -3.80
C PRO A 315 1.67 13.53 -4.29
N PHE A 316 1.74 12.26 -4.68
CA PHE A 316 2.98 11.59 -5.08
C PHE A 316 3.26 11.70 -6.58
N GLN A 317 4.48 11.33 -6.98
CA GLN A 317 4.84 11.19 -8.39
C GLN A 317 4.23 9.90 -8.98
N SER A 318 3.82 9.96 -10.24
CA SER A 318 3.43 8.78 -11.00
C SER A 318 4.62 7.81 -11.12
N PRO A 319 4.42 6.49 -10.94
CA PRO A 319 5.51 5.52 -11.02
C PRO A 319 5.93 5.19 -12.47
N THR A 320 5.27 5.75 -13.48
CA THR A 320 5.51 5.41 -14.90
C THR A 320 5.80 6.62 -15.77
N TYR A 321 4.82 7.49 -15.97
CA TYR A 321 4.90 8.66 -16.85
C TYR A 321 4.13 9.85 -16.27
N ASP A 322 4.45 11.04 -16.79
CA ASP A 322 3.71 12.28 -16.53
C ASP A 322 2.99 12.71 -17.82
N PRO A 323 1.65 12.76 -17.86
CA PRO A 323 0.92 13.17 -19.06
C PRO A 323 1.23 14.64 -19.37
N TYR A 324 1.69 14.97 -20.56
CA TYR A 324 2.07 16.35 -20.90
C TYR A 324 1.64 16.76 -22.30
N THR A 325 1.65 18.07 -22.53
CA THR A 325 1.57 18.67 -23.86
C THR A 325 2.50 19.88 -23.93
N GLN A 326 2.83 20.31 -25.15
CA GLN A 326 3.63 21.51 -25.38
C GLN A 326 2.72 22.68 -25.72
N ILE A 327 2.91 23.82 -25.06
CA ILE A 327 2.18 25.05 -25.37
C ILE A 327 3.19 26.19 -25.53
N ASP A 328 3.33 26.70 -26.75
CA ASP A 328 4.34 27.72 -27.11
C ASP A 328 5.77 27.34 -26.65
N GLY A 329 6.15 26.08 -26.87
CA GLY A 329 7.44 25.52 -26.47
C GLY A 329 7.63 25.31 -24.96
N THR A 330 6.56 25.48 -24.16
CA THR A 330 6.55 25.18 -22.73
C THR A 330 5.85 23.85 -22.48
N GLU A 331 6.52 22.94 -21.78
CA GLU A 331 5.91 21.69 -21.34
C GLU A 331 4.91 21.96 -20.20
N VAL A 332 3.69 21.45 -20.37
CA VAL A 332 2.62 21.54 -19.38
C VAL A 332 2.18 20.12 -19.03
N ILE A 333 2.50 19.69 -17.80
CA ILE A 333 2.09 18.39 -17.29
C ILE A 333 0.63 18.49 -16.81
N MET A 334 -0.22 17.60 -17.28
CA MET A 334 -1.63 17.49 -16.88
C MET A 334 -1.73 16.59 -15.65
N ARG A 335 -2.13 17.19 -14.51
CA ARG A 335 -2.29 16.47 -13.23
C ARG A 335 -3.74 16.07 -12.98
N ASN A 336 -4.70 16.85 -13.47
CA ASN A 336 -6.13 16.53 -13.36
C ASN A 336 -6.92 17.21 -14.48
N VAL A 337 -7.82 16.44 -15.10
CA VAL A 337 -8.73 16.92 -16.15
C VAL A 337 -10.15 16.39 -15.91
N LYS A 338 -11.15 17.04 -16.49
CA LYS A 338 -12.54 16.55 -16.53
C LYS A 338 -13.02 16.45 -17.96
N THR A 339 -13.82 15.43 -18.26
CA THR A 339 -14.50 15.33 -19.55
C THR A 339 -15.46 16.52 -19.72
N ALA A 340 -15.47 17.13 -20.90
CA ALA A 340 -16.39 18.19 -21.27
C ALA A 340 -16.92 17.94 -22.69
N ASN A 341 -18.15 18.36 -22.96
CA ASN A 341 -18.64 18.40 -24.33
C ASN A 341 -18.69 19.86 -24.78
N ILE A 342 -17.88 20.21 -25.78
CA ILE A 342 -17.90 21.53 -26.37
C ILE A 342 -17.90 21.41 -27.89
N ASP A 343 -19.07 21.62 -28.47
CA ASP A 343 -19.33 21.44 -29.89
C ASP A 343 -18.32 22.20 -30.76
N GLY A 344 -17.80 21.50 -31.76
CA GLY A 344 -16.93 22.05 -32.79
C GLY A 344 -15.55 22.51 -32.33
N LEU A 345 -15.03 22.04 -31.18
CA LEU A 345 -13.62 22.23 -30.82
C LEU A 345 -12.75 21.18 -31.53
N PRO A 346 -11.86 21.55 -32.45
CA PRO A 346 -10.92 20.60 -33.04
C PRO A 346 -9.95 20.02 -31.99
N PRO A 347 -9.48 18.77 -32.18
CA PRO A 347 -8.38 18.19 -31.42
C PRO A 347 -7.21 19.16 -31.23
N GLY A 348 -6.75 19.33 -29.98
CA GLY A 348 -5.62 20.20 -29.63
C GLY A 348 -5.92 21.71 -29.62
N GLN A 349 -7.10 22.15 -30.05
CA GLN A 349 -7.44 23.56 -30.01
C GLN A 349 -7.88 24.00 -28.61
N ILE A 350 -7.35 25.14 -28.15
CA ILE A 350 -7.68 25.76 -26.88
C ILE A 350 -8.97 26.57 -26.97
N ARG A 351 -9.83 26.41 -25.97
CA ARG A 351 -11.01 27.26 -25.74
C ARG A 351 -11.06 27.70 -24.29
N ILE A 352 -11.27 29.00 -24.07
CA ILE A 352 -11.38 29.60 -22.73
C ILE A 352 -12.82 30.08 -22.55
N LEU A 353 -13.53 29.50 -21.57
CA LEU A 353 -14.92 29.88 -21.27
C LEU A 353 -15.03 30.23 -19.79
N ARG A 354 -15.42 31.47 -19.50
CA ARG A 354 -15.57 31.98 -18.11
C ARG A 354 -14.32 31.76 -17.23
N GLY A 355 -13.14 31.77 -17.85
CA GLY A 355 -11.85 31.56 -17.18
C GLY A 355 -11.36 30.12 -17.16
N SER A 356 -12.23 29.12 -17.37
CA SER A 356 -11.83 27.72 -17.49
C SER A 356 -11.12 27.45 -18.82
N LEU A 357 -10.06 26.64 -18.76
CA LEU A 357 -9.26 26.20 -19.90
C LEU A 357 -9.77 24.85 -20.39
N TYR A 358 -10.10 24.77 -21.68
CA TYR A 358 -10.51 23.54 -22.35
C TYR A 358 -9.62 23.27 -23.55
N ILE A 359 -9.36 21.99 -23.80
CA ILE A 359 -8.63 21.52 -24.98
C ILE A 359 -9.51 20.52 -25.72
N GLY A 360 -9.66 20.71 -27.03
CA GLY A 360 -10.43 19.82 -27.88
C GLY A 360 -9.81 18.43 -28.00
N THR A 361 -10.66 17.44 -28.12
CA THR A 361 -10.29 16.04 -28.35
C THR A 361 -11.01 15.50 -29.59
N GLY A 362 -10.80 14.23 -29.95
CA GLY A 362 -11.39 13.61 -31.14
C GLY A 362 -12.92 13.66 -31.24
N ASP A 363 -13.62 13.73 -30.10
CA ASP A 363 -15.09 13.71 -30.05
C ASP A 363 -15.72 14.70 -29.05
N GLY A 364 -14.91 15.57 -28.42
CA GLY A 364 -15.37 16.48 -27.39
C GLY A 364 -14.23 17.37 -26.90
N ALA A 365 -14.09 17.51 -25.58
CA ALA A 365 -13.01 18.28 -24.97
C ALA A 365 -12.72 17.78 -23.56
N VAL A 366 -11.60 18.21 -23.01
CA VAL A 366 -11.36 18.11 -21.56
C VAL A 366 -11.19 19.50 -20.97
N GLU A 367 -11.76 19.71 -19.78
CA GLU A 367 -11.43 20.84 -18.92
C GLU A 367 -10.13 20.54 -18.18
N ILE A 368 -9.18 21.47 -18.26
CA ILE A 368 -7.92 21.38 -17.55
C ILE A 368 -8.13 21.92 -16.14
N ILE A 369 -8.08 21.03 -15.15
CA ILE A 369 -8.33 21.40 -13.75
C ILE A 369 -7.03 21.76 -13.04
N LYS A 370 -6.01 20.89 -13.15
CA LYS A 370 -4.73 21.05 -12.47
C LYS A 370 -3.59 20.65 -13.39
N THR A 371 -2.55 21.46 -13.39
CA THR A 371 -1.32 21.23 -14.15
C THR A 371 -0.09 21.41 -13.26
N GLU A 372 1.07 21.14 -13.86
CA GLU A 372 2.37 21.49 -13.35
C GLU A 372 3.24 22.06 -14.47
N ILE A 373 3.96 23.15 -14.17
CA ILE A 373 4.93 23.77 -15.09
C ILE A 373 6.20 24.05 -14.30
N ASN A 374 7.34 23.51 -14.75
CA ASN A 374 8.64 23.63 -14.07
C ASN A 374 8.56 23.25 -12.56
N GLY A 375 7.90 22.15 -12.23
CA GLY A 375 7.74 21.68 -10.84
C GLY A 375 6.71 22.43 -10.00
N ASN A 376 6.06 23.48 -10.55
CA ASN A 376 5.07 24.27 -9.81
C ASN A 376 3.66 23.89 -10.24
N SER A 377 2.86 23.37 -9.29
CA SER A 377 1.47 23.06 -9.55
C SER A 377 0.62 24.33 -9.65
N MET A 378 -0.32 24.34 -10.60
CA MET A 378 -1.25 25.45 -10.80
C MET A 378 -2.61 24.97 -11.31
N ALA A 379 -3.65 25.79 -11.11
CA ALA A 379 -4.96 25.51 -11.70
C ALA A 379 -4.93 25.79 -13.21
N GLY A 380 -5.73 25.08 -14.01
CA GLY A 380 -5.81 25.32 -15.46
C GLY A 380 -6.21 26.75 -15.82
N THR A 381 -7.00 27.41 -14.96
CA THR A 381 -7.34 28.84 -15.08
C THR A 381 -6.11 29.76 -15.01
N ASP A 382 -5.11 29.37 -14.21
CA ASP A 382 -3.89 30.16 -14.02
C ASP A 382 -2.89 29.95 -15.14
N VAL A 383 -2.90 28.75 -15.78
CA VAL A 383 -2.09 28.45 -16.98
C VAL A 383 -2.40 29.45 -18.09
N THR A 384 -3.68 29.78 -18.28
CA THR A 384 -4.14 30.76 -19.28
C THR A 384 -3.41 32.10 -19.12
N ASN A 385 -3.33 32.64 -17.91
CA ASN A 385 -2.65 33.90 -17.64
C ASN A 385 -1.12 33.76 -17.71
N LYS A 386 -0.58 32.65 -17.21
CA LYS A 386 0.86 32.38 -17.16
C LYS A 386 1.47 32.31 -18.55
N LEU A 387 0.81 31.62 -19.47
CA LEU A 387 1.26 31.40 -20.84
C LEU A 387 0.60 32.34 -21.86
N LYS A 388 -0.25 33.27 -21.40
CA LYS A 388 -0.99 34.22 -22.24
C LYS A 388 -1.82 33.54 -23.34
N LEU A 389 -2.53 32.48 -22.96
CA LEU A 389 -3.32 31.68 -23.88
C LEU A 389 -4.57 32.44 -24.33
N GLU A 390 -4.93 32.26 -25.61
CA GLU A 390 -6.13 32.81 -26.22
C GLU A 390 -6.97 31.68 -26.85
N SER A 391 -8.27 31.87 -26.95
CA SER A 391 -9.13 30.89 -27.62
C SER A 391 -8.79 30.80 -29.11
N GLY A 392 -8.72 29.58 -29.64
CA GLY A 392 -8.35 29.30 -31.02
C GLY A 392 -6.87 28.97 -31.22
N MET A 393 -6.02 29.12 -30.20
CA MET A 393 -4.64 28.62 -30.24
C MET A 393 -4.62 27.09 -30.39
N GLU A 394 -3.63 26.59 -31.11
CA GLU A 394 -3.34 25.17 -31.29
C GLU A 394 -2.08 24.81 -30.48
N ILE A 395 -2.03 23.58 -29.97
CA ILE A 395 -0.91 23.02 -29.21
C ILE A 395 -0.07 22.07 -30.07
#